data_AF-A0A3M1N4S1-F1
#
_entry.id   AF-A0A3M1N4S1-F1
#
_cell.length_a   1.000
_cell.length_b   1.000
_cell.length_c   1.000
_cell.angle_alpha   90.00
_cell.angle_beta   90.00
_cell.angle_gamma   90.00
#
_symmetry.space_group_name_H-M   'P 1'
#
loop_
_entity.id
_entity.type
_entity.pdbx_description
1 polymer ?
#
loop_
_entity_poly.entity_id
_entity_poly.type
_entity_poly.pdbx_seq_one_letter_code
_entity_poly.pdbx_strand_id
1 'polypeptide(L)'
;MMISAITSGYFGSIVWVIFISVVLGVLFGIMNAISHSFNAPSLTSIVQEQLQPAESEARPMPAAPRPSIAIEDDDDEALLRPRVNPRQVAQRALERAGNRPSDWLLSLEDIGLLAYHGDDTPDVVRLNPVPMDTTHLRPFAVIRIPYKQGRGTIRFELIDELGTLRFVSSEQYRLTEGQNFITSRTYLRLPNDRTEGTWALRLSIGDKLLAQHEFLVRSRAQAATPVRNVLAEDGEVDAWLARAILEQGTRGSGMSLDELLSGQPEEPTSNARLR
;
A
#
# COMPACT_ATOMS: atom_id res chain seq x y z
N MET A 1 52.66 52.40 8.88
CA MET A 1 51.79 53.58 8.71
C MET A 1 50.72 53.23 7.68
N MET A 2 49.55 52.76 8.14
CA MET A 2 48.22 53.03 7.59
C MET A 2 47.21 52.10 8.26
N ILE A 3 46.31 52.75 8.97
CA ILE A 3 45.12 52.26 9.67
C ILE A 3 43.97 52.44 8.69
N SER A 4 43.06 51.48 8.54
CA SER A 4 41.65 51.81 8.29
C SER A 4 40.72 50.67 8.69
N ALA A 5 39.82 51.01 9.59
CA ALA A 5 38.69 50.23 10.06
C ALA A 5 37.53 50.30 9.06
N ILE A 6 36.70 49.25 9.00
CA ILE A 6 35.31 49.34 8.55
C ILE A 6 34.44 48.54 9.53
N THR A 7 33.75 49.30 10.39
CA THR A 7 32.59 48.91 11.19
C THR A 7 31.32 49.13 10.37
N SER A 8 30.50 48.12 10.11
CA SER A 8 29.06 48.26 9.88
C SER A 8 28.40 46.89 9.70
N GLY A 9 27.33 46.59 10.46
CA GLY A 9 26.45 45.46 10.13
C GLY A 9 25.78 44.69 11.27
N TYR A 10 25.47 45.29 12.42
CA TYR A 10 24.78 44.60 13.54
C TYR A 10 23.43 45.21 13.93
N PHE A 11 22.65 45.71 12.97
CA PHE A 11 21.31 46.29 13.23
C PHE A 11 20.13 45.47 12.68
N GLY A 12 20.36 44.28 12.11
CA GLY A 12 19.30 43.47 11.48
C GLY A 12 18.65 42.39 12.36
N SER A 13 19.25 42.00 13.49
CA SER A 13 18.86 40.76 14.18
C SER A 13 17.75 40.91 15.23
N ILE A 14 17.48 42.11 15.75
CA ILE A 14 16.53 42.29 16.85
C ILE A 14 15.08 42.38 16.34
N VAL A 15 14.86 42.95 15.16
CA VAL A 15 13.51 43.08 14.58
C VAL A 15 12.96 41.72 14.12
N TRP A 16 13.83 40.78 13.73
CA TRP A 16 13.41 39.46 13.26
C TRP A 16 12.97 38.52 14.39
N VAL A 17 13.54 38.68 15.60
CA VAL A 17 13.18 37.84 16.77
C VAL A 17 11.78 38.18 17.30
N ILE A 18 11.37 39.45 17.25
CA ILE A 18 10.05 39.87 17.75
C ILE A 18 8.93 39.38 16.82
N PHE A 19 9.17 39.25 15.51
CA PHE A 19 8.16 38.79 14.56
C PHE A 19 7.82 37.29 14.72
N ILE A 20 8.79 36.46 15.12
CA ILE A 20 8.56 35.02 15.37
C ILE A 20 7.73 34.78 16.63
N SER A 21 7.90 35.59 17.68
CA SER A 21 7.17 35.42 18.93
C SER A 21 5.66 35.73 18.81
N VAL A 22 5.26 36.65 17.92
CA VAL A 22 3.83 36.99 17.75
C VAL A 22 3.08 35.94 16.93
N VAL A 23 3.73 35.30 15.96
CA VAL A 23 3.11 34.24 15.14
C VAL A 23 2.93 32.93 15.93
N LEU A 24 3.82 32.62 16.88
CA LEU A 24 3.66 31.43 17.74
C LEU A 24 2.55 31.57 18.79
N GLY A 25 2.20 32.80 19.20
CA GLY A 25 1.16 33.05 20.21
C GLY A 25 -0.27 32.83 19.73
N VAL A 26 -0.54 33.00 18.43
CA VAL A 26 -1.89 32.86 17.86
C VAL A 26 -2.25 31.40 17.56
N LEU A 27 -1.26 30.53 17.35
CA LEU A 27 -1.48 29.10 17.07
C LEU A 27 -1.75 28.24 18.31
N PHE A 28 -1.45 28.74 19.52
CA PHE A 28 -1.73 28.02 20.77
C PHE A 28 -3.14 28.26 21.34
N GLY A 29 -3.91 29.20 20.76
CA GLY A 29 -5.24 29.58 21.23
C GLY A 29 -6.42 28.74 20.73
N ILE A 30 -6.20 27.78 19.82
CA ILE A 30 -7.30 27.05 19.15
C ILE A 30 -7.43 25.57 19.60
N MET A 31 -6.55 25.06 20.46
CA MET A 31 -6.60 23.65 20.93
C MET A 31 -7.11 23.47 22.36
N ASN A 32 -7.96 24.37 22.86
CA ASN A 32 -8.57 24.22 24.19
C ASN A 32 -10.09 24.40 24.17
N ALA A 33 -10.77 23.63 23.33
CA ALA A 33 -12.21 23.41 23.41
C ALA A 33 -12.55 22.15 22.60
N ILE A 34 -12.66 21.00 23.28
CA ILE A 34 -13.61 19.88 23.05
C ILE A 34 -13.29 18.87 24.17
N SER A 35 -13.72 19.22 25.38
CA SER A 35 -13.90 18.28 26.48
C SER A 35 -15.38 18.28 26.79
N HIS A 36 -16.16 17.50 26.05
CA HIS A 36 -17.53 17.20 26.42
C HIS A 36 -17.77 15.68 26.43
N SER A 37 -17.94 15.23 27.67
CA SER A 37 -18.65 14.04 28.13
C SER A 37 -19.46 13.28 27.08
N PHE A 38 -19.15 12.00 26.93
CA PHE A 38 -20.17 11.00 26.63
C PHE A 38 -20.22 10.00 27.78
N ASN A 39 -21.26 10.20 28.60
CA ASN A 39 -21.73 9.31 29.63
C ASN A 39 -23.02 8.69 29.09
N ALA A 40 -23.09 7.37 28.98
CA ALA A 40 -24.33 6.65 28.71
C ALA A 40 -24.19 5.17 29.10
N PRO A 41 -25.31 4.52 29.49
CA PRO A 41 -25.33 3.59 30.62
C PRO A 41 -25.24 2.11 30.24
N SER A 42 -24.80 1.32 31.22
CA SER A 42 -24.94 -0.13 31.26
C SER A 42 -26.41 -0.54 31.24
N LEU A 43 -26.80 -1.37 30.26
CA LEU A 43 -28.04 -2.12 30.28
C LEU A 43 -27.73 -3.60 30.44
N THR A 44 -27.97 -4.05 31.66
CA THR A 44 -28.12 -5.43 32.09
C THR A 44 -29.41 -6.02 31.51
N SER A 45 -29.35 -7.31 31.19
CA SER A 45 -30.47 -8.28 31.12
C SER A 45 -31.51 -8.14 30.01
N ILE A 46 -31.69 -9.20 29.22
CA ILE A 46 -32.90 -10.06 29.17
C ILE A 46 -32.79 -10.97 27.91
N VAL A 47 -33.36 -12.17 28.02
CA VAL A 47 -33.50 -13.26 27.02
C VAL A 47 -32.36 -14.29 26.98
N GLN A 48 -32.41 -15.18 27.97
CA GLN A 48 -31.88 -16.54 27.88
C GLN A 48 -32.95 -17.40 27.21
N GLU A 49 -32.80 -17.64 25.91
CA GLU A 49 -33.70 -18.48 25.14
C GLU A 49 -33.26 -19.95 25.26
N GLN A 50 -34.16 -20.75 25.82
CA GLN A 50 -34.03 -22.19 25.93
C GLN A 50 -34.09 -22.83 24.54
N LEU A 51 -32.98 -23.41 24.06
CA LEU A 51 -33.06 -24.44 23.04
C LEU A 51 -33.16 -25.82 23.71
N GLN A 52 -34.32 -26.44 23.51
CA GLN A 52 -34.55 -27.87 23.75
C GLN A 52 -33.76 -28.71 22.73
N PRO A 53 -33.21 -29.87 23.13
CA PRO A 53 -32.64 -30.82 22.18
C PRO A 53 -33.78 -31.62 21.54
N ALA A 54 -33.99 -31.45 20.23
CA ALA A 54 -34.81 -32.34 19.44
C ALA A 54 -34.00 -33.62 19.14
N GLU A 55 -34.27 -34.65 19.91
CA GLU A 55 -33.86 -36.02 19.69
C GLU A 55 -34.56 -36.54 18.42
N SER A 56 -33.84 -36.57 17.29
CA SER A 56 -34.32 -37.14 16.04
C SER A 56 -33.60 -38.45 15.75
N GLU A 57 -34.37 -39.51 15.94
CA GLU A 57 -34.04 -40.92 15.75
C GLU A 57 -33.78 -41.22 14.26
N ALA A 58 -32.50 -41.19 13.85
CA ALA A 58 -32.09 -41.54 12.49
C ALA A 58 -31.89 -43.06 12.36
N ARG A 59 -32.76 -43.71 11.58
CA ARG A 59 -32.64 -45.13 11.20
C ARG A 59 -31.38 -45.36 10.34
N PRO A 60 -30.65 -46.47 10.54
CA PRO A 60 -29.54 -46.83 9.65
C PRO A 60 -30.08 -47.33 8.29
N MET A 61 -29.79 -46.60 7.21
CA MET A 61 -29.94 -47.13 5.85
C MET A 61 -28.75 -48.03 5.49
N PRO A 62 -28.97 -49.12 4.74
CA PRO A 62 -27.90 -49.98 4.25
C PRO A 62 -27.06 -49.27 3.18
N ALA A 63 -25.73 -49.43 3.30
CA ALA A 63 -24.73 -48.84 2.44
C ALA A 63 -24.88 -49.30 0.97
N ALA A 64 -25.00 -48.34 0.05
CA ALA A 64 -24.83 -48.59 -1.37
C ALA A 64 -23.33 -48.81 -1.71
N PRO A 65 -23.00 -49.73 -2.63
CA PRO A 65 -21.62 -49.94 -3.06
C PRO A 65 -21.10 -48.70 -3.81
N ARG A 66 -19.97 -48.15 -3.34
CA ARG A 66 -19.31 -47.01 -3.98
C ARG A 66 -18.68 -47.47 -5.30
N PRO A 67 -18.85 -46.73 -6.41
CA PRO A 67 -18.08 -46.96 -7.63
C PRO A 67 -16.61 -46.62 -7.36
N SER A 68 -15.71 -47.52 -7.76
CA SER A 68 -14.27 -47.32 -7.74
C SER A 68 -13.91 -46.21 -8.74
N ILE A 69 -13.73 -44.99 -8.25
CA ILE A 69 -13.12 -43.90 -9.02
C ILE A 69 -11.63 -44.21 -9.07
N ALA A 70 -11.11 -44.48 -10.26
CA ALA A 70 -9.68 -44.46 -10.53
C ALA A 70 -9.19 -43.04 -10.24
N ILE A 71 -8.35 -42.90 -9.22
CA ILE A 71 -7.62 -41.67 -8.95
C ILE A 71 -6.48 -41.67 -9.97
N GLU A 72 -6.60 -40.83 -10.99
CA GLU A 72 -5.49 -40.46 -11.87
C GLU A 72 -4.56 -39.57 -11.04
N ASP A 73 -3.41 -40.12 -10.64
CA ASP A 73 -2.36 -39.45 -9.87
C ASP A 73 -1.57 -38.44 -10.75
N ASP A 74 -2.22 -37.37 -11.23
CA ASP A 74 -1.61 -36.39 -12.16
C ASP A 74 -1.58 -34.93 -11.64
N ASP A 75 -1.70 -34.69 -10.33
CA ASP A 75 -1.82 -33.31 -9.77
C ASP A 75 -0.70 -32.82 -8.81
N ASP A 76 0.38 -33.58 -8.57
CA ASP A 76 1.37 -33.20 -7.54
C ASP A 76 2.52 -32.30 -8.03
N GLU A 77 2.63 -31.99 -9.33
CA GLU A 77 3.75 -31.18 -9.86
C GLU A 77 3.55 -29.65 -9.67
N ALA A 78 2.38 -29.20 -9.21
CA ALA A 78 2.10 -27.79 -8.93
C ALA A 78 2.66 -27.30 -7.57
N LEU A 79 3.16 -28.18 -6.71
CA LEU A 79 3.40 -27.89 -5.28
C LEU A 79 4.83 -27.46 -4.90
N LEU A 80 5.76 -27.29 -5.86
CA LEU A 80 7.17 -26.95 -5.57
C LEU A 80 7.64 -25.64 -6.21
N ARG A 81 6.76 -24.64 -6.39
CA ARG A 81 7.19 -23.29 -6.75
C ARG A 81 7.70 -22.56 -5.49
N PRO A 82 8.95 -22.04 -5.46
CA PRO A 82 9.45 -21.30 -4.33
C PRO A 82 8.61 -20.03 -4.11
N ARG A 83 7.80 -20.00 -3.04
CA ARG A 83 7.09 -18.78 -2.64
C ARG A 83 8.12 -17.72 -2.26
N VAL A 84 8.07 -16.55 -2.89
CA VAL A 84 8.86 -15.39 -2.48
C VAL A 84 8.49 -15.02 -1.06
N ASN A 85 9.44 -15.04 -0.14
CA ASN A 85 9.23 -14.64 1.25
C ASN A 85 9.34 -13.11 1.37
N PRO A 86 8.23 -12.37 1.61
CA PRO A 86 8.23 -10.91 1.61
C PRO A 86 9.20 -10.31 2.63
N ARG A 87 9.37 -10.96 3.79
CA ARG A 87 10.30 -10.51 4.82
C ARG A 87 11.75 -10.59 4.40
N GLN A 88 12.11 -11.59 3.59
CA GLN A 88 13.47 -11.69 3.05
C GLN A 88 13.74 -10.56 2.05
N VAL A 89 12.74 -10.19 1.24
CA VAL A 89 12.82 -9.04 0.33
C VAL A 89 13.03 -7.75 1.12
N ALA A 90 12.21 -7.52 2.14
CA ALA A 90 12.33 -6.38 3.04
C ALA A 90 13.69 -6.32 3.74
N GLN A 91 14.19 -7.45 4.25
CA GLN A 91 15.50 -7.53 4.90
C GLN A 91 16.63 -7.14 3.95
N ARG A 92 16.65 -7.70 2.73
CA ARG A 92 17.66 -7.34 1.71
C ARG A 92 17.59 -5.85 1.36
N ALA A 93 16.38 -5.28 1.34
CA ALA A 93 16.20 -3.86 1.06
C ALA A 93 16.73 -2.96 2.20
N LEU A 94 16.55 -3.36 3.47
CA LEU A 94 17.15 -2.69 4.63
C LEU A 94 18.68 -2.74 4.57
N GLU A 95 19.23 -3.93 4.34
CA GLU A 95 20.68 -4.16 4.29
C GLU A 95 21.34 -3.33 3.18
N ARG A 96 20.70 -3.25 2.00
CA ARG A 96 21.19 -2.43 0.89
C ARG A 96 21.18 -0.93 1.19
N ALA A 97 20.26 -0.45 2.04
CA ALA A 97 20.26 0.91 2.55
C ALA A 97 21.29 1.14 3.68
N GLY A 98 22.05 0.12 4.08
CA GLY A 98 23.02 0.18 5.17
C GLY A 98 22.40 0.11 6.57
N ASN A 99 21.13 -0.30 6.68
CA ASN A 99 20.40 -0.38 7.95
C ASN A 99 20.31 -1.82 8.46
N ARG A 100 20.17 -1.97 9.78
CA ARG A 100 19.79 -3.23 10.43
C ARG A 100 18.38 -3.12 11.02
N PRO A 101 17.63 -4.23 11.13
CA PRO A 101 16.30 -4.22 11.77
C PRO A 101 16.32 -3.65 13.20
N SER A 102 17.41 -3.85 13.94
CA SER A 102 17.61 -3.34 15.30
C SER A 102 17.73 -1.82 15.40
N ASP A 103 18.01 -1.14 14.29
CA ASP A 103 18.26 0.31 14.30
C ASP A 103 16.95 1.12 14.33
N TRP A 104 15.81 0.44 14.18
CA TRP A 104 14.49 1.04 14.05
C TRP A 104 13.52 0.47 15.08
N LEU A 105 12.64 1.33 15.60
CA LEU A 105 11.55 0.92 16.51
C LEU A 105 10.35 0.31 15.75
N LEU A 106 10.51 0.06 14.45
CA LEU A 106 9.52 -0.49 13.55
C LEU A 106 10.19 -1.59 12.70
N SER A 107 9.37 -2.45 12.11
CA SER A 107 9.85 -3.50 11.21
C SER A 107 9.30 -3.30 9.81
N LEU A 108 10.16 -3.36 8.81
CA LEU A 108 9.75 -3.47 7.41
C LEU A 108 9.48 -4.95 7.12
N GLU A 109 8.23 -5.28 6.79
CA GLU A 109 7.82 -6.67 6.55
C GLU A 109 7.68 -7.02 5.06
N ASP A 110 7.43 -6.01 4.21
CA ASP A 110 7.35 -6.17 2.76
C ASP A 110 7.67 -4.84 2.06
N ILE A 111 8.15 -4.91 0.82
CA ILE A 111 8.43 -3.76 -0.04
C ILE A 111 8.38 -4.21 -1.50
N GLY A 112 7.79 -3.39 -2.36
CA GLY A 112 7.72 -3.70 -3.78
C GLY A 112 6.92 -2.68 -4.58
N LEU A 113 6.43 -3.13 -5.72
CA LEU A 113 5.62 -2.34 -6.63
C LEU A 113 4.28 -3.01 -6.88
N LEU A 114 3.27 -2.19 -7.06
CA LEU A 114 2.01 -2.54 -7.70
C LEU A 114 2.10 -2.13 -9.17
N ALA A 115 2.02 -3.10 -10.06
CA ALA A 115 2.07 -2.91 -11.51
C ALA A 115 0.65 -2.99 -12.09
N TYR A 116 0.20 -1.91 -12.75
CA TYR A 116 -1.15 -1.80 -13.30
C TYR A 116 -1.17 -1.95 -14.80
N HIS A 117 -2.20 -2.64 -15.27
CA HIS A 117 -2.44 -2.98 -16.66
C HIS A 117 -3.79 -2.33 -17.04
N GLY A 118 -3.83 -1.00 -17.19
CA GLY A 118 -5.10 -0.28 -17.26
C GLY A 118 -5.82 -0.23 -15.90
N ASP A 119 -7.11 -0.61 -15.87
CA ASP A 119 -7.98 -0.56 -14.68
C ASP A 119 -8.07 -1.89 -13.91
N ASP A 120 -7.22 -2.85 -14.24
CA ASP A 120 -7.20 -4.18 -13.63
C ASP A 120 -6.59 -4.19 -12.22
N THR A 121 -6.82 -5.30 -11.51
CA THR A 121 -6.14 -5.60 -10.24
C THR A 121 -4.63 -5.61 -10.48
N PRO A 122 -3.82 -4.88 -9.69
CA PRO A 122 -2.40 -4.80 -9.95
C PRO A 122 -1.68 -6.10 -9.62
N ASP A 123 -0.65 -6.39 -10.41
CA ASP A 123 0.35 -7.40 -10.08
C ASP A 123 1.26 -6.87 -8.98
N VAL A 124 1.57 -7.72 -8.00
CA VAL A 124 2.56 -7.41 -6.96
C VAL A 124 3.93 -7.85 -7.44
N VAL A 125 4.82 -6.89 -7.67
CA VAL A 125 6.18 -7.12 -8.15
C VAL A 125 7.16 -6.94 -7.00
N ARG A 126 7.88 -8.02 -6.66
CA ARG A 126 8.93 -8.01 -5.63
C ARG A 126 10.28 -8.34 -6.23
N LEU A 127 10.43 -9.56 -6.76
CA LEU A 127 11.70 -10.01 -7.34
C LEU A 127 11.64 -10.12 -8.86
N ASN A 128 10.45 -10.29 -9.42
CA ASN A 128 10.30 -10.40 -10.85
C ASN A 128 10.57 -9.08 -11.57
N PRO A 129 10.94 -9.14 -12.86
CA PRO A 129 10.89 -7.98 -13.71
C PRO A 129 9.48 -7.40 -13.79
N VAL A 130 9.37 -6.08 -13.87
CA VAL A 130 8.10 -5.39 -14.10
C VAL A 130 7.49 -5.89 -15.42
N PRO A 131 6.20 -6.31 -15.45
CA PRO A 131 5.56 -6.77 -16.66
C PRO A 131 5.62 -5.75 -17.82
N MET A 132 5.63 -6.27 -19.04
CA MET A 132 5.88 -5.49 -20.25
C MET A 132 4.69 -4.61 -20.64
N ASP A 133 3.50 -5.05 -20.31
CA ASP A 133 2.23 -4.38 -20.51
C ASP A 133 1.83 -3.48 -19.32
N THR A 134 2.66 -3.39 -18.29
CA THR A 134 2.47 -2.43 -17.20
C THR A 134 2.46 -1.00 -17.73
N THR A 135 1.38 -0.29 -17.42
CA THR A 135 1.10 1.11 -17.79
C THR A 135 1.45 2.08 -16.67
N HIS A 136 1.25 1.64 -15.41
CA HIS A 136 1.49 2.45 -14.23
C HIS A 136 2.17 1.63 -13.15
N LEU A 137 3.07 2.26 -12.40
CA LEU A 137 3.69 1.70 -11.22
C LEU A 137 3.29 2.49 -9.99
N ARG A 138 3.07 1.79 -8.89
CA ARG A 138 2.85 2.41 -7.59
C ARG A 138 3.65 1.68 -6.52
N PRO A 139 4.59 2.34 -5.84
CA PRO A 139 5.36 1.71 -4.77
C PRO A 139 4.48 1.40 -3.57
N PHE A 140 4.84 0.33 -2.86
CA PHE A 140 4.24 0.00 -1.57
C PHE A 140 5.28 -0.53 -0.59
N ALA A 141 4.92 -0.47 0.69
CA ALA A 141 5.64 -1.10 1.79
C ALA A 141 4.66 -1.56 2.87
N VAL A 142 5.01 -2.63 3.57
CA VAL A 142 4.29 -3.08 4.77
C VAL A 142 5.17 -2.81 5.97
N ILE A 143 4.72 -1.93 6.85
CA ILE A 143 5.46 -1.53 8.05
C ILE A 143 4.69 -2.01 9.28
N ARG A 144 5.36 -2.78 10.14
CA ARG A 144 4.84 -3.13 11.46
C ARG A 144 5.36 -2.16 12.50
N ILE A 145 4.46 -1.57 13.29
CA ILE A 145 4.83 -0.79 14.47
C ILE A 145 4.37 -1.49 15.76
N PRO A 146 5.18 -1.52 16.83
CA PRO A 146 4.85 -2.18 18.09
C PRO A 146 4.11 -1.27 19.09
N TYR A 147 3.77 -0.04 18.71
CA TYR A 147 3.15 0.95 19.58
C TYR A 147 1.80 1.40 19.02
N LYS A 148 0.92 1.87 19.92
CA LYS A 148 -0.51 2.13 19.64
C LYS A 148 -0.75 3.00 18.41
N GLN A 149 -0.04 4.11 18.29
CA GLN A 149 -0.19 5.06 17.18
C GLN A 149 1.13 5.75 16.86
N GLY A 150 1.38 5.97 15.57
CA GLY A 150 2.51 6.73 15.05
C GLY A 150 2.06 7.77 14.04
N ARG A 151 2.83 8.85 13.91
CA ARG A 151 2.71 9.79 12.80
C ARG A 151 4.09 10.03 12.22
N GLY A 152 4.20 10.01 10.90
CA GLY A 152 5.46 10.24 10.23
C GLY A 152 5.27 10.54 8.75
N THR A 153 6.23 11.25 8.19
CA THR A 153 6.34 11.41 6.74
C THR A 153 7.00 10.17 6.17
N ILE A 154 6.36 9.54 5.20
CA ILE A 154 6.95 8.45 4.42
C ILE A 154 7.16 8.95 3.01
N ARG A 155 8.37 8.72 2.48
CA ARG A 155 8.76 9.12 1.14
C ARG A 155 9.18 7.91 0.32
N PHE A 156 8.56 7.74 -0.84
CA PHE A 156 8.94 6.79 -1.87
C PHE A 156 9.65 7.52 -3.00
N GLU A 157 10.72 6.92 -3.51
CA GLU A 157 11.44 7.40 -4.69
C GLU A 157 11.69 6.23 -5.64
N LEU A 158 11.46 6.44 -6.93
CA LEU A 158 11.90 5.51 -7.98
C LEU A 158 13.02 6.16 -8.78
N ILE A 159 14.13 5.46 -8.87
CA ILE A 159 15.34 5.88 -9.56
C ILE A 159 15.60 4.87 -10.68
N ASP A 160 15.80 5.36 -11.90
CA ASP A 160 16.13 4.49 -13.03
C ASP A 160 17.58 4.01 -12.99
N GLU A 161 17.96 3.15 -13.92
CA GLU A 161 19.31 2.58 -14.00
C GLU A 161 20.40 3.62 -14.29
N LEU A 162 20.03 4.78 -14.83
CA LEU A 162 20.93 5.91 -15.05
C LEU A 162 21.09 6.78 -13.79
N GLY A 163 20.40 6.44 -12.70
CA GLY A 163 20.39 7.23 -11.47
C GLY A 163 19.44 8.42 -11.51
N THR A 164 18.57 8.53 -12.52
CA THR A 164 17.62 9.63 -12.66
C THR A 164 16.41 9.38 -11.77
N LEU A 165 16.02 10.39 -10.99
CA LEU A 165 14.79 10.34 -10.20
C LEU A 165 13.57 10.41 -11.13
N ARG A 166 12.83 9.31 -11.26
CA ARG A 166 11.64 9.18 -12.12
C ARG A 166 10.33 9.43 -11.39
N PHE A 167 10.31 9.15 -10.08
CA PHE A 167 9.12 9.31 -9.25
C PHE A 167 9.52 9.71 -7.84
N VAL A 168 8.71 10.59 -7.25
CA VAL A 168 8.76 10.90 -5.82
C VAL A 168 7.34 11.08 -5.29
N SER A 169 7.04 10.45 -4.17
CA SER A 169 5.84 10.71 -3.37
C SER A 169 6.26 10.84 -1.92
N SER A 170 5.81 11.90 -1.25
CA SER A 170 6.12 12.16 0.16
C SER A 170 4.85 12.59 0.86
N GLU A 171 4.38 11.79 1.81
CA GLU A 171 3.08 11.97 2.42
C GLU A 171 3.15 11.72 3.93
N GLN A 172 2.26 12.36 4.69
CA GLN A 172 2.08 12.07 6.11
C GLN A 172 1.14 10.89 6.30
N TYR A 173 1.60 9.89 7.05
CA TYR A 173 0.80 8.72 7.41
C TYR A 173 0.52 8.70 8.91
N ARG A 174 -0.69 8.26 9.26
CA ARG A 174 -1.04 7.83 10.62
C ARG A 174 -0.93 6.32 10.64
N LEU A 175 0.00 5.81 11.43
CA LEU A 175 0.27 4.39 11.60
C LEU A 175 -0.45 3.90 12.86
N THR A 176 -1.02 2.71 12.80
CA THR A 176 -1.64 2.01 13.93
C THR A 176 -0.80 0.82 14.35
N GLU A 177 -0.93 0.38 15.59
CA GLU A 177 -0.29 -0.85 16.08
C GLU A 177 -0.51 -2.03 15.13
N GLY A 178 0.54 -2.82 14.91
CA GLY A 178 0.51 -3.93 13.96
C GLY A 178 0.92 -3.52 12.54
N GLN A 179 0.36 -4.20 11.54
CA GLN A 179 0.74 -4.06 10.14
C GLN A 179 0.04 -2.87 9.47
N ASN A 180 0.81 -2.05 8.78
CA ASN A 180 0.33 -0.92 8.02
C ASN A 180 0.75 -1.09 6.57
N PHE A 181 -0.23 -1.20 5.67
CA PHE A 181 0.01 -1.14 4.24
C PHE A 181 0.13 0.33 3.81
N ILE A 182 1.31 0.68 3.31
CA ILE A 182 1.67 2.02 2.90
C ILE A 182 1.89 2.00 1.40
N THR A 183 1.21 2.87 0.67
CA THR A 183 1.42 3.07 -0.75
C THR A 183 1.22 4.54 -1.10
N SER A 184 1.85 5.01 -2.18
CA SER A 184 1.68 6.37 -2.66
C SER A 184 0.27 6.60 -3.20
N ARG A 185 -0.28 7.81 -3.03
CA ARG A 185 -1.56 8.18 -3.63
C ARG A 185 -1.48 8.34 -5.14
N THR A 186 -0.30 8.73 -5.63
CA THR A 186 -0.02 8.90 -7.05
C THR A 186 0.70 7.67 -7.61
N TYR A 187 0.68 7.56 -8.92
CA TYR A 187 1.35 6.51 -9.68
C TYR A 187 2.38 7.12 -10.64
N LEU A 188 3.42 6.35 -10.95
CA LEU A 188 4.32 6.65 -12.05
C LEU A 188 3.72 6.08 -13.34
N ARG A 189 3.43 6.94 -14.32
CA ARG A 189 3.13 6.51 -15.69
C ARG A 189 4.39 6.01 -16.36
N LEU A 190 4.35 4.79 -16.89
CA LEU A 190 5.43 4.23 -17.69
C LEU A 190 5.15 4.50 -19.18
N PRO A 191 5.98 5.29 -19.87
CA PRO A 191 5.84 5.45 -21.31
C PRO A 191 6.38 4.21 -22.04
N ASN A 192 6.06 4.09 -23.33
CA ASN A 192 6.49 2.95 -24.16
C ASN A 192 8.02 2.89 -24.33
N ASP A 193 8.70 4.03 -24.24
CA ASP A 193 10.15 4.23 -24.35
C ASP A 193 10.86 4.25 -22.98
N ARG A 194 10.32 3.52 -22.01
CA ARG A 194 10.92 3.41 -20.66
C ARG A 194 12.37 2.93 -20.74
N THR A 195 13.22 3.52 -19.90
CA THR A 195 14.60 3.10 -19.74
C THR A 195 14.67 1.69 -19.15
N GLU A 196 15.52 0.85 -19.73
CA GLU A 196 15.68 -0.55 -19.36
C GLU A 196 16.80 -0.71 -18.34
N GLY A 197 16.61 -1.62 -17.40
CA GLY A 197 17.69 -2.03 -16.50
C GLY A 197 17.21 -2.18 -15.06
N THR A 198 18.16 -2.06 -14.14
CA THR A 198 17.91 -2.16 -12.71
C THR A 198 17.49 -0.81 -12.17
N TRP A 199 16.24 -0.72 -11.73
CA TRP A 199 15.69 0.45 -11.06
C TRP A 199 15.74 0.24 -9.55
N ALA A 200 15.78 1.34 -8.81
CA ALA A 200 15.78 1.33 -7.35
C ALA A 200 14.53 2.03 -6.80
N LEU A 201 13.84 1.36 -5.88
CA LEU A 201 12.83 1.91 -5.00
C LEU A 201 13.47 2.26 -3.65
N ARG A 202 13.49 3.55 -3.30
CA ARG A 202 13.93 4.01 -1.98
C ARG A 202 12.73 4.36 -1.12
N LEU A 203 12.77 3.90 0.13
CA LEU A 203 11.79 4.19 1.16
C LEU A 203 12.47 4.94 2.29
N SER A 204 11.98 6.14 2.60
CA SER A 204 12.45 6.96 3.72
C SER A 204 11.34 7.25 4.72
N ILE A 205 11.71 7.36 6.00
CA ILE A 205 10.83 7.78 7.09
C ILE A 205 11.43 9.04 7.71
N GLY A 206 10.69 10.15 7.65
CA GLY A 206 11.27 11.48 7.88
C GLY A 206 12.42 11.73 6.91
N ASP A 207 13.57 12.15 7.45
CA ASP A 207 14.78 12.44 6.66
C ASP A 207 15.75 11.25 6.57
N LYS A 208 15.34 10.07 7.05
CA LYS A 208 16.20 8.88 7.09
C LYS A 208 15.77 7.86 6.06
N LEU A 209 16.73 7.43 5.23
CA LEU A 209 16.55 6.29 4.33
C LEU A 209 16.37 5.02 5.17
N LEU A 210 15.22 4.36 5.03
CA LEU A 210 14.94 3.09 5.69
C LEU A 210 15.42 1.92 4.82
N ALA A 211 15.00 1.88 3.56
CA ALA A 211 15.27 0.74 2.68
C ALA A 211 15.50 1.16 1.23
N GLN A 212 16.28 0.35 0.51
CA GLN A 212 16.50 0.44 -0.92
C GLN A 212 16.27 -0.93 -1.55
N HIS A 213 15.19 -1.05 -2.30
CA HIS A 213 14.82 -2.25 -3.05
C HIS A 213 15.17 -2.08 -4.52
N GLU A 214 15.61 -3.14 -5.19
CA GLU A 214 15.98 -3.11 -6.61
C GLU A 214 15.08 -4.07 -7.39
N PHE A 215 14.67 -3.65 -8.59
CA PHE A 215 13.84 -4.44 -9.48
C PHE A 215 14.24 -4.20 -10.93
N LEU A 216 13.89 -5.13 -11.81
CA LEU A 216 14.24 -5.05 -13.23
C LEU A 216 13.08 -4.45 -14.03
N VAL A 217 13.39 -3.49 -14.91
CA VAL A 217 12.48 -2.95 -15.91
C VAL A 217 13.00 -3.33 -17.29
N ARG A 218 12.12 -3.87 -18.14
CA ARG A 218 12.43 -4.24 -19.53
C ARG A 218 11.55 -3.43 -20.48
N SER A 219 12.07 -3.07 -21.67
CA SER A 219 11.28 -2.38 -22.71
C SER A 219 10.68 -3.39 -23.69
N ARG A 220 9.51 -3.03 -24.21
CA ARG A 220 8.74 -3.88 -25.13
C ARG A 220 9.52 -4.23 -26.42
N ALA A 221 10.51 -3.41 -26.81
CA ALA A 221 11.24 -3.56 -28.07
C ALA A 221 12.15 -4.81 -28.14
N GLN A 222 12.61 -5.35 -27.01
CA GLN A 222 13.50 -6.53 -26.96
C GLN A 222 12.79 -7.85 -26.60
N ALA A 223 11.45 -7.85 -26.49
CA ALA A 223 10.67 -9.05 -26.22
C ALA A 223 10.52 -9.95 -27.48
N ALA A 224 11.63 -10.27 -28.15
CA ALA A 224 11.64 -11.17 -29.32
C ALA A 224 11.45 -12.66 -28.93
N THR A 225 11.46 -12.97 -27.64
CA THR A 225 11.00 -14.27 -27.14
C THR A 225 9.77 -14.02 -26.27
N PRO A 226 8.58 -14.52 -26.65
CA PRO A 226 7.46 -14.56 -25.72
C PRO A 226 7.86 -15.50 -24.59
N VAL A 227 8.39 -14.94 -23.50
CA VAL A 227 8.55 -15.68 -22.25
C VAL A 227 7.14 -15.90 -21.71
N ARG A 228 6.44 -16.90 -22.27
CA ARG A 228 5.52 -17.72 -21.49
C ARG A 228 6.38 -18.28 -20.37
N ASN A 229 6.19 -17.79 -19.13
CA ASN A 229 6.70 -18.30 -17.84
C ASN A 229 7.42 -17.26 -16.96
N VAL A 230 6.74 -16.18 -16.53
CA VAL A 230 7.11 -15.47 -15.28
C VAL A 230 5.88 -15.15 -14.40
N LEU A 231 4.71 -15.73 -14.70
CA LEU A 231 3.45 -15.38 -14.01
C LEU A 231 3.23 -16.14 -12.69
N ALA A 232 4.29 -16.61 -12.00
CA ALA A 232 4.10 -17.46 -10.82
C ALA A 232 5.18 -17.38 -9.73
N GLU A 233 6.19 -16.51 -9.82
CA GLU A 233 7.23 -16.44 -8.78
C GLU A 233 6.84 -15.50 -7.62
N ASP A 234 6.25 -14.34 -7.91
CA ASP A 234 5.71 -13.43 -6.87
C ASP A 234 4.30 -13.87 -6.39
N GLY A 235 3.84 -15.04 -6.84
CA GLY A 235 2.47 -15.36 -7.23
C GLY A 235 1.44 -15.69 -6.16
N GLU A 236 1.68 -15.40 -4.89
CA GLU A 236 0.58 -15.39 -3.91
C GLU A 236 0.65 -14.12 -3.07
N VAL A 237 -0.32 -13.24 -3.31
CA VAL A 237 -0.59 -12.11 -2.44
C VAL A 237 -1.32 -12.68 -1.23
N ASP A 238 -0.71 -12.57 -0.04
CA ASP A 238 -1.38 -12.93 1.21
C ASP A 238 -2.76 -12.27 1.25
N ALA A 239 -3.80 -12.99 1.68
CA ALA A 239 -5.18 -12.50 1.68
C ALA A 239 -5.33 -11.14 2.40
N TRP A 240 -4.50 -10.89 3.42
CA TRP A 240 -4.42 -9.60 4.09
C TRP A 240 -3.92 -8.48 3.17
N LEU A 241 -2.85 -8.71 2.41
CA LEU A 241 -2.28 -7.73 1.49
C LEU A 241 -3.23 -7.46 0.32
N ALA A 242 -3.84 -8.50 -0.24
CA ALA A 242 -4.83 -8.38 -1.32
C ALA A 242 -6.01 -7.48 -0.88
N ARG A 243 -6.53 -7.71 0.33
CA ARG A 243 -7.56 -6.88 0.94
C ARG A 243 -7.09 -5.44 1.14
N ALA A 244 -5.87 -5.25 1.64
CA ALA A 244 -5.32 -3.91 1.87
C ALA A 244 -5.16 -3.11 0.57
N ILE A 245 -4.74 -3.77 -0.52
CA ILE A 245 -4.65 -3.18 -1.86
C ILE A 245 -6.04 -2.73 -2.34
N LEU A 246 -7.05 -3.60 -2.20
CA LEU A 246 -8.43 -3.31 -2.60
C LEU A 246 -9.00 -2.09 -1.84
N GLU A 247 -8.85 -2.06 -0.52
CA GLU A 247 -9.35 -0.99 0.36
C GLU A 247 -8.69 0.37 0.09
N GLN A 248 -7.42 0.38 -0.35
CA GLN A 248 -6.74 1.62 -0.72
C GLN A 248 -7.01 2.05 -2.17
N GLY A 249 -7.20 1.09 -3.09
CA GLY A 249 -7.61 1.37 -4.46
C GLY A 249 -8.95 2.11 -4.55
N THR A 250 -9.92 1.72 -3.72
CA THR A 250 -11.24 2.37 -3.64
C THR A 250 -11.19 3.78 -3.04
N ARG A 251 -10.15 4.13 -2.26
CA ARG A 251 -10.00 5.49 -1.71
C ARG A 251 -9.40 6.48 -2.71
N GLY A 252 -8.72 5.99 -3.76
CA GLY A 252 -8.13 6.80 -4.81
C GLY A 252 -9.06 7.06 -6.01
N SER A 253 -10.00 6.14 -6.26
CA SER A 253 -11.07 6.33 -7.23
C SER A 253 -12.30 6.83 -6.47
N GLY A 254 -12.53 8.15 -6.47
CA GLY A 254 -13.59 8.81 -5.71
C GLY A 254 -15.02 8.53 -6.19
N MET A 255 -15.32 7.32 -6.67
CA MET A 255 -16.65 6.87 -7.03
C MET A 255 -17.02 5.69 -6.15
N SER A 256 -18.04 5.87 -5.31
CA SER A 256 -18.62 4.76 -4.56
C SER A 256 -19.40 3.84 -5.52
N LEU A 257 -19.54 2.56 -5.16
CA LEU A 257 -20.32 1.60 -5.95
C LEU A 257 -21.80 2.06 -6.09
N ASP A 258 -22.31 2.81 -5.11
CA ASP A 258 -23.63 3.47 -5.14
C ASP A 258 -23.74 4.57 -6.20
N GLU A 259 -22.64 5.24 -6.53
CA GLU A 259 -22.58 6.28 -7.57
C GLU A 259 -22.56 5.67 -8.99
N LEU A 260 -22.01 4.46 -9.14
CA LEU A 260 -22.09 3.69 -10.39
C LEU A 260 -23.48 3.07 -10.61
N LEU A 261 -24.22 2.75 -9.54
CA LEU A 261 -25.57 2.17 -9.62
C LEU A 261 -26.67 3.22 -9.78
N SER A 262 -26.45 4.47 -9.35
CA SER A 262 -27.40 5.58 -9.49
C SER A 262 -27.37 6.26 -10.86
N GLY A 263 -26.41 5.90 -11.72
CA GLY A 263 -26.21 6.48 -13.05
C GLY A 263 -26.97 5.82 -14.20
N GLN A 264 -27.87 4.86 -13.97
CA GLN A 264 -28.76 4.37 -15.03
C GLN A 264 -29.88 5.40 -15.27
N PRO A 265 -29.90 6.14 -16.40
CA PRO A 265 -31.04 6.97 -16.72
C PRO A 265 -32.24 6.05 -16.98
N GLU A 266 -33.31 6.20 -16.21
CA GLU A 266 -34.62 5.66 -16.58
C GLU A 266 -34.95 6.19 -17.98
N GLU A 267 -35.09 5.28 -18.97
CA GLU A 267 -35.53 5.67 -20.30
C GLU A 267 -36.90 6.36 -20.21
N PRO A 268 -37.05 7.60 -20.69
CA PRO A 268 -38.36 8.21 -20.79
C PRO A 268 -39.15 7.49 -21.88
N THR A 269 -40.15 6.71 -21.46
CA THR A 269 -41.14 6.12 -22.34
C THR A 269 -41.84 7.22 -23.12
N SER A 270 -41.48 7.33 -24.40
CA SER A 270 -42.08 8.24 -25.38
C SER A 270 -43.53 7.86 -25.63
N ASN A 271 -44.46 8.40 -24.83
CA ASN A 271 -45.89 8.40 -25.13
C ASN A 271 -46.19 9.42 -26.24
N ALA A 272 -45.90 9.03 -27.47
CA ALA A 272 -46.40 9.69 -28.67
C ALA A 272 -47.77 9.08 -29.03
N ARG A 273 -48.86 9.69 -28.54
CA ARG A 273 -50.20 9.59 -29.17
C ARG A 273 -51.17 10.59 -28.54
N LEU A 274 -51.37 11.71 -29.21
CA LEU A 274 -52.65 12.44 -29.21
C LEU A 274 -52.80 13.12 -30.58
N ARG A 275 -53.55 12.46 -31.47
CA ARG A 275 -54.39 13.05 -32.52
C ARG A 275 -55.69 12.26 -32.53
#